data_AF-A0A3R6HEP7-F1
#
_entry.id   AF-A0A3R6HEP7-F1
#
_cell.length_a   1.000
_cell.length_b   1.000
_cell.length_c   1.000
_cell.angle_alpha   90.00
_cell.angle_beta   90.00
_cell.angle_gamma   90.00
#
_symmetry.space_group_name_H-M   'P 1'
#
loop_
_entity.id
_entity.type
_entity.pdbx_description
1 polymer ?
#
loop_
_entity_poly.entity_id
_entity_poly.type
_entity_poly.pdbx_seq_one_letter_code
_entity_poly.pdbx_strand_id
1 'polypeptide(L)'
;MKSQEQINKIEAVVLYILQHFKEGLDYIKLFKIMYFAQREYLATYGLTIAEDTFKARQLGPVPSLTYKVVKMAENGDESTDLKGFTYSIYVV
;
A
#
# COMPACT_ATOMS: atom_id res chain seq x y z
N MET A 1 -6.29 -13.84 -6.37
CA MET A 1 -5.06 -13.02 -6.48
C MET A 1 -5.40 -11.71 -7.15
N LYS A 2 -4.68 -10.61 -6.85
CA LYS A 2 -4.82 -9.36 -7.61
C LYS A 2 -4.15 -9.52 -8.97
N SER A 3 -4.63 -8.82 -9.99
CA SER A 3 -3.95 -8.77 -11.30
C SER A 3 -2.66 -7.95 -11.21
N GLN A 4 -1.76 -8.11 -12.18
CA GLN A 4 -0.54 -7.30 -12.25
C GLN A 4 -0.85 -5.80 -12.32
N GLU A 5 -1.89 -5.41 -13.07
CA GLU A 5 -2.33 -4.02 -13.16
C GLU A 5 -2.78 -3.46 -11.80
N GLN A 6 -3.55 -4.24 -11.04
CA GLN A 6 -3.97 -3.86 -9.69
C GLN A 6 -2.77 -3.74 -8.75
N ILE A 7 -1.80 -4.65 -8.84
CA ILE A 7 -0.55 -4.58 -8.06
C ILE A 7 0.21 -3.31 -8.40
N ASN A 8 0.42 -3.01 -9.68
CA ASN A 8 1.13 -1.82 -10.14
C ASN A 8 0.43 -0.53 -9.70
N LYS A 9 -0.91 -0.51 -9.68
CA LYS A 9 -1.68 0.65 -9.21
C LYS A 9 -1.54 0.87 -7.70
N ILE A 10 -1.55 -0.20 -6.90
CA ILE A 10 -1.30 -0.14 -5.46
C ILE A 10 0.14 0.33 -5.20
N GLU A 11 1.11 -0.20 -5.95
CA GLU A 11 2.51 0.24 -5.92
C GLU A 11 2.64 1.74 -6.19
N ALA A 12 2.05 2.22 -7.29
CA ALA A 12 2.08 3.63 -7.65
C ALA A 12 1.51 4.54 -6.54
N VAL A 13 0.40 4.15 -5.89
CA VAL A 13 -0.18 4.89 -4.77
C VAL A 13 0.77 4.93 -3.57
N VAL A 14 1.41 3.80 -3.23
CA VAL A 14 2.37 3.75 -2.12
C VAL A 14 3.58 4.63 -2.41
N LEU A 15 4.20 4.49 -3.58
CA LEU A 15 5.36 5.30 -3.97
C LEU A 15 5.02 6.79 -4.04
N TYR A 16 3.82 7.13 -4.53
CA TYR A 16 3.32 8.50 -4.54
C TYR A 16 3.20 9.07 -3.12
N ILE A 17 2.75 8.29 -2.14
CA ILE A 17 2.71 8.76 -0.75
C ILE A 17 4.14 8.93 -0.22
N LEU A 18 5.02 7.94 -0.43
CA LEU A 18 6.38 7.94 0.12
C LEU A 18 7.23 9.11 -0.39
N GLN A 19 7.13 9.50 -1.66
CA GLN A 19 7.88 10.65 -2.21
C GLN A 19 7.58 12.00 -1.52
N HIS A 20 6.48 12.09 -0.75
CA HIS A 20 6.14 13.29 0.02
C HIS A 20 6.78 13.33 1.43
N PHE A 21 7.53 12.29 1.83
CA PHE A 21 8.17 12.20 3.14
C PHE A 21 9.69 12.02 3.02
N LYS A 22 10.46 13.03 3.44
CA LYS A 22 11.94 13.02 3.32
C LYS A 22 12.66 12.05 4.27
N GLU A 23 12.06 11.76 5.41
CA GLU A 23 12.66 10.94 6.48
C GLU A 23 12.07 9.52 6.52
N GLY A 24 11.34 9.12 5.47
CA GLY A 24 10.53 7.91 5.48
C GLY A 24 9.20 8.09 6.24
N LEU A 25 8.46 6.98 6.36
CA LEU A 25 7.09 6.98 6.87
C LEU A 25 6.82 5.73 7.70
N ASP A 26 6.22 5.87 8.87
CA ASP A 26 5.79 4.72 9.65
C ASP A 26 4.61 3.99 8.99
N TYR A 27 4.53 2.67 9.18
CA TYR A 27 3.52 1.85 8.52
C TYR A 27 2.09 2.25 8.89
N ILE A 28 1.85 2.59 10.16
CA ILE A 28 0.50 2.95 10.63
C ILE A 28 0.02 4.21 9.92
N LYS A 29 0.90 5.20 9.74
CA LYS A 29 0.61 6.44 9.04
C LYS A 29 0.43 6.22 7.54
N LEU A 30 1.27 5.42 6.89
CA LEU A 30 1.07 5.00 5.49
C LEU A 30 -0.33 4.38 5.30
N PHE A 31 -0.68 3.41 6.15
CA PHE A 31 -1.95 2.69 6.06
C PHE A 31 -3.16 3.59 6.30
N LYS A 32 -3.05 4.54 7.24
CA LYS A 32 -4.09 5.52 7.51
C LYS A 32 -4.27 6.49 6.35
N ILE A 33 -3.18 6.98 5.74
CA ILE A 33 -3.25 7.86 4.55
C ILE A 33 -3.98 7.12 3.42
N MET A 34 -3.57 5.89 3.11
CA MET A 34 -4.23 5.08 2.08
C MET A 34 -5.72 4.88 2.37
N TYR A 35 -6.08 4.54 3.61
CA TYR A 35 -7.47 4.30 3.98
C TYR A 35 -8.33 5.56 3.89
N PHE A 36 -7.85 6.69 4.42
CA PHE A 36 -8.63 7.93 4.43
C PHE A 36 -8.81 8.48 3.01
N ALA A 37 -7.76 8.46 2.19
CA ALA A 37 -7.85 8.84 0.78
C ALA A 37 -8.84 7.95 0.02
N GLN A 38 -8.75 6.62 0.17
CA GLN A 38 -9.68 5.68 -0.45
C GLN A 38 -11.13 5.94 -0.02
N ARG A 39 -11.36 6.15 1.28
CA ARG A 39 -12.70 6.38 1.84
C ARG A 39 -13.32 7.66 1.28
N GLU A 40 -12.55 8.73 1.19
CA GLU A 40 -13.02 10.01 0.64
C GLU A 40 -13.30 9.90 -0.87
N TYR A 41 -12.44 9.22 -1.61
CA TYR A 41 -12.61 9.00 -3.05
C TYR A 41 -13.83 8.12 -3.36
N LEU A 42 -14.07 7.07 -2.55
CA LEU A 42 -15.28 6.25 -2.62
C LEU A 42 -16.53 7.06 -2.31
N ALA A 43 -16.51 7.90 -1.28
CA ALA A 43 -17.66 8.73 -0.91
C ALA A 43 -17.97 9.78 -1.99
N THR A 44 -16.95 10.31 -2.66
CA THR A 44 -17.11 11.36 -3.67
C THR A 44 -17.49 10.81 -5.05
N TYR A 45 -16.87 9.70 -5.47
CA TYR A 45 -16.96 9.22 -6.85
C TYR A 45 -17.53 7.80 -6.99
N GLY A 46 -17.72 7.06 -5.89
CA GLY A 46 -18.16 5.65 -5.95
C GLY A 46 -17.11 4.70 -6.54
N LEU A 47 -15.85 5.13 -6.65
CA LEU A 47 -14.74 4.39 -7.23
C LEU A 47 -13.63 4.17 -6.21
N THR A 48 -12.73 3.21 -6.48
CA THR A 48 -11.51 3.01 -5.69
C THR A 48 -10.32 3.69 -6.37
N ILE A 49 -9.45 4.31 -5.57
CA ILE A 49 -8.13 4.80 -5.99
C ILE A 49 -7.28 3.61 -6.42
N ALA A 50 -7.16 2.59 -5.56
CA ALA A 50 -6.45 1.34 -5.86
C ALA A 50 -7.18 0.16 -5.22
N GLU A 51 -7.04 -1.02 -5.79
CA GLU A 51 -7.84 -2.19 -5.46
C GLU A 51 -7.29 -2.95 -4.24
N ASP A 52 -6.66 -2.28 -3.28
CA ASP A 52 -6.29 -2.89 -2.00
C ASP A 52 -7.49 -2.93 -1.04
N THR A 53 -7.58 -4.02 -0.28
CA THR A 53 -8.66 -4.26 0.68
C THR A 53 -8.17 -3.99 2.09
N PHE A 54 -8.97 -3.25 2.86
CA PHE A 54 -8.60 -2.85 4.22
C PHE A 54 -9.25 -3.76 5.26
N LYS A 55 -8.47 -4.19 6.25
CA LYS A 55 -8.95 -4.93 7.42
C LYS A 55 -8.89 -4.04 8.65
N ALA A 56 -9.97 -4.01 9.43
CA ALA A 56 -9.96 -3.35 10.73
C ALA A 56 -9.07 -4.14 11.71
N ARG A 57 -8.07 -3.46 12.29
CA ARG A 57 -7.17 -4.00 13.32
C ARG A 57 -7.16 -3.06 14.53
N GLN A 58 -6.53 -3.50 15.62
CA GLN A 58 -6.51 -2.76 16.89
C GLN A 58 -5.99 -1.31 16.76
N LEU A 59 -4.96 -1.09 15.94
CA LEU A 59 -4.33 0.23 15.76
C LEU A 59 -4.85 1.00 14.52
N GLY A 60 -5.89 0.48 13.87
CA GLY A 60 -6.51 1.10 12.70
C GLY A 60 -6.66 0.17 11.50
N PRO A 61 -7.08 0.71 10.35
CA PRO A 61 -7.25 -0.03 9.12
C PRO A 61 -5.90 -0.42 8.51
N VAL A 62 -5.80 -1.65 8.02
CA VAL A 62 -4.57 -2.19 7.41
C VAL A 62 -4.85 -2.64 5.98
N PRO A 63 -4.19 -2.08 4.95
CA PRO A 63 -4.25 -2.53 3.57
C PRO A 63 -3.62 -3.92 3.43
N SER A 64 -4.34 -4.86 2.84
CA SER A 64 -3.97 -6.28 2.88
C SER A 64 -2.74 -6.60 2.03
N LEU A 65 -2.66 -6.06 0.81
CA LEU A 65 -1.50 -6.31 -0.06
C LEU A 65 -0.30 -5.49 0.39
N THR A 66 -0.48 -4.18 0.63
CA THR A 66 0.62 -3.31 1.07
C THR A 66 1.25 -3.81 2.36
N TYR A 67 0.45 -4.25 3.35
CA TYR A 67 0.99 -4.83 4.58
C TYR A 67 1.83 -6.09 4.30
N LYS A 68 1.38 -6.96 3.39
CA LYS A 68 2.14 -8.15 2.99
C LYS A 68 3.48 -7.75 2.36
N VAL A 69 3.49 -6.79 1.44
CA VAL A 69 4.70 -6.30 0.76
C VAL A 69 5.68 -5.71 1.75
N VAL A 70 5.22 -4.85 2.67
CA VAL A 70 6.04 -4.28 3.73
C VAL A 70 6.64 -5.38 4.61
N LYS A 71 5.83 -6.37 5.04
CA LYS A 71 6.33 -7.48 5.85
C LYS A 71 7.37 -8.34 5.12
N MET A 72 7.17 -8.57 3.83
CA MET A 72 8.14 -9.28 3.01
C MET A 72 9.47 -8.52 2.92
N ALA A 73 9.41 -7.19 2.76
CA ALA A 73 10.60 -6.35 2.79
C ALA A 73 11.31 -6.36 4.16
N GLU A 74 10.58 -6.39 5.28
CA GLU A 74 11.22 -6.50 6.60
C GLU A 74 11.92 -7.85 6.80
N ASN A 75 11.30 -8.93 6.34
CA ASN A 75 11.76 -10.29 6.62
C ASN A 75 12.77 -10.83 5.60
N GLY A 76 12.91 -10.16 4.44
CA GLY A 76 13.68 -10.69 3.30
C GLY A 76 12.97 -11.83 2.56
N ASP A 77 11.64 -11.93 2.67
CA ASP A 77 10.85 -12.95 1.98
C ASP A 77 10.70 -12.59 0.49
N GLU A 78 10.82 -13.58 -0.40
CA GLU A 78 10.60 -13.37 -1.84
C GLU A 78 9.24 -13.90 -2.32
N SER A 79 8.60 -13.17 -3.23
CA SER A 79 7.46 -13.64 -4.02
C SER A 79 7.66 -13.18 -5.46
N THR A 80 7.56 -14.12 -6.41
CA THR A 80 7.72 -13.84 -7.84
C THR A 80 6.81 -12.70 -8.30
N ASP A 81 5.55 -12.70 -7.86
CA ASP A 81 4.53 -11.74 -8.30
C ASP A 81 4.66 -10.36 -7.62
N LEU A 82 5.38 -10.26 -6.50
CA LEU A 82 5.52 -9.02 -5.73
C LEU A 82 6.94 -8.48 -5.71
N LYS A 83 7.91 -9.17 -6.34
CA LYS A 83 9.33 -8.81 -6.30
C LYS A 83 9.59 -7.38 -6.75
N GLY A 84 8.93 -6.93 -7.82
CA GLY A 84 9.03 -5.55 -8.30
C GLY A 84 8.60 -4.55 -7.23
N PHE A 85 7.37 -4.71 -6.71
CA PHE A 85 6.83 -3.83 -5.67
C PHE A 85 7.67 -3.84 -4.39
N THR A 86 8.08 -5.02 -3.91
CA THR A 86 8.96 -5.13 -2.74
C THR A 86 10.29 -4.41 -2.97
N TYR A 87 10.88 -4.52 -4.16
CA TYR A 87 12.13 -3.81 -4.48
C TYR A 87 11.94 -2.29 -4.51
N SER A 88 10.86 -1.79 -5.12
CA SER A 88 10.58 -0.36 -5.26
C SER A 88 10.49 0.36 -3.92
N ILE A 89 9.94 -0.28 -2.88
CA ILE A 89 9.80 0.34 -1.56
C ILE A 89 11.11 0.42 -0.75
N TYR A 90 12.19 -0.28 -1.16
CA TYR A 90 13.52 -0.13 -0.54
C TYR A 90 14.31 1.05 -1.12
N VAL A 91 13.99 1.47 -2.34
CA VAL A 91 14.78 2.44 -3.11
C VAL A 91 14.31 3.88 -2.88
N VAL A 92 13.17 4.05 -2.18
CA VAL A 92 12.61 5.36 -1.81
C VAL A 92 13.11 5.81 -0.44
#